data_AF-A0A6H0RX40-F1
#
_entry.id   AF-A0A6H0RX40-F1
#
_cell.length_a   1.000
_cell.length_b   1.000
_cell.length_c   1.000
_cell.angle_alpha   90.00
_cell.angle_beta   90.00
_cell.angle_gamma   90.00
#
_symmetry.space_group_name_H-M   'P 1'
#
loop_
_entity.id
_entity.type
_entity.pdbx_description
1 polymer ?
#
loop_
_entity_poly.entity_id
_entity_poly.type
_entity_poly.pdbx_seq_one_letter_code
_entity_poly.pdbx_strand_id
1 'polypeptide(L)'
;GNVEPPQCTGAWGPGYAATYEGTGLTGMAIQGVAQGQEHRIAQAVLAFPDPAAAQRIYDKLVGDWNACQNTRAEFSYQGASTTVDIKTPRPIGDINTLMLVPTTSPVPGQQCERGMALRGNVIVDVRVCSPTVGSAGYSITRAIADKVR
;
A
#
# COMPACT_ATOMS: atom_id res chain seq x y z
N GLY A 1 14.19 -4.02 3.63
CA GLY A 1 13.64 -5.34 3.22
C GLY A 1 13.87 -5.52 1.73
N ASN A 2 13.76 -6.73 1.21
CA ASN A 2 13.80 -7.00 -0.23
C ASN A 2 12.39 -7.29 -0.75
N VAL A 3 12.22 -7.24 -2.07
CA VAL A 3 11.03 -7.75 -2.75
C VAL A 3 11.47 -8.50 -3.98
N GLU A 4 10.86 -9.66 -4.21
CA GLU A 4 11.04 -10.45 -5.42
C GLU A 4 9.68 -10.68 -6.08
N PRO A 5 9.48 -10.24 -7.34
CA PRO A 5 10.45 -9.54 -8.17
C PRO A 5 10.57 -8.04 -7.79
N PRO A 6 11.75 -7.39 -7.96
CA PRO A 6 12.02 -6.06 -7.39
C PRO A 6 11.08 -4.94 -7.84
N GLN A 7 10.49 -5.05 -9.03
CA GLN A 7 9.51 -4.06 -9.51
C GLN A 7 8.23 -4.00 -8.68
N CYS A 8 7.97 -5.00 -7.83
CA CYS A 8 6.76 -5.10 -7.02
C CYS A 8 6.86 -4.49 -5.62
N THR A 9 7.94 -3.74 -5.33
CA THR A 9 8.11 -3.07 -4.04
C THR A 9 6.90 -2.22 -3.66
N GLY A 10 6.38 -1.42 -4.59
CA GLY A 10 5.22 -0.55 -4.36
C GLY A 10 3.94 -1.27 -3.95
N ALA A 11 3.80 -2.56 -4.28
CA ALA A 11 2.62 -3.36 -3.96
C ALA A 11 2.54 -3.77 -2.48
N TRP A 12 3.63 -3.68 -1.70
CA TRP A 12 3.63 -4.14 -0.30
C TRP A 12 2.69 -3.36 0.62
N GLY A 13 3.05 -2.12 0.94
CA GLY A 13 2.39 -1.30 1.94
C GLY A 13 3.04 0.08 2.09
N PRO A 14 2.40 1.00 2.84
CA PRO A 14 2.93 2.31 3.15
C PRO A 14 4.22 2.24 3.97
N GLY A 15 5.09 3.25 3.80
CA GLY A 15 6.32 3.41 4.58
C GLY A 15 7.40 2.36 4.32
N TYR A 16 7.24 1.50 3.31
CA TYR A 16 8.26 0.53 2.96
C TYR A 16 9.46 1.22 2.34
N ALA A 17 10.61 1.16 3.01
CA ALA A 17 11.84 1.86 2.61
C ALA A 17 12.22 1.63 1.14
N ALA A 18 12.17 0.38 0.67
CA ALA A 18 12.50 0.01 -0.72
C ALA A 18 11.54 0.61 -1.78
N THR A 19 10.41 1.18 -1.35
CA THR A 19 9.46 1.88 -2.22
C THR A 19 9.66 3.39 -2.17
N TYR A 20 9.91 3.94 -0.98
CA TYR A 20 9.78 5.37 -0.73
C TYR A 20 11.12 6.12 -0.59
N GLU A 21 12.23 5.43 -0.30
CA GLU A 21 13.55 6.05 -0.30
C GLU A 21 13.90 6.64 -1.67
N GLY A 22 14.46 7.85 -1.69
CA GLY A 22 14.83 8.53 -2.94
C GLY A 22 13.67 9.13 -3.74
N THR A 23 12.41 9.01 -3.29
CA THR A 23 11.25 9.60 -4.00
C THR A 23 11.15 11.13 -3.87
N GLY A 24 11.94 11.74 -2.98
CA GLY A 24 11.91 13.18 -2.74
C GLY A 24 10.77 13.65 -1.83
N LEU A 25 10.16 12.74 -1.05
CA LEU A 25 9.18 13.12 -0.03
C LEU A 25 9.79 14.09 0.99
N THR A 26 9.03 15.09 1.40
CA THR A 26 9.43 16.12 2.38
C THR A 26 8.95 15.80 3.78
N GLY A 27 8.00 14.89 3.92
CA GLY A 27 7.52 14.41 5.22
C GLY A 27 6.66 13.17 5.08
N MET A 28 6.63 12.37 6.15
CA MET A 28 5.76 11.19 6.24
C MET A 28 5.21 11.10 7.65
N ALA A 29 3.89 10.91 7.76
CA ALA A 29 3.26 10.44 8.99
C ALA A 29 2.70 9.05 8.71
N ILE A 30 3.07 8.08 9.55
CA ILE A 30 2.66 6.69 9.41
C ILE A 30 2.23 6.14 10.77
N GLN A 31 1.18 5.32 10.76
CA GLN A 31 0.70 4.62 11.94
C GLN A 31 0.41 3.15 11.61
N GLY A 32 0.83 2.28 12.52
CA GLY A 32 0.39 0.89 12.59
C GLY A 32 -0.68 0.73 13.68
N VAL A 33 -1.78 0.05 13.36
CA VAL A 33 -2.82 -0.34 14.32
C VAL A 33 -3.05 -1.84 14.18
N ALA A 34 -3.15 -2.55 15.30
CA ALA A 34 -3.36 -3.99 15.27
C ALA A 34 -4.28 -4.45 16.39
N GLN A 35 -5.09 -5.48 16.09
CA GLN A 35 -5.82 -6.27 17.06
C GLN A 35 -5.56 -7.74 16.72
N GLY A 36 -4.78 -8.41 17.58
CA GLY A 36 -4.32 -9.77 17.32
C GLY A 36 -3.39 -9.86 16.11
N GLN A 37 -3.35 -11.03 15.47
CA GLN A 37 -2.58 -11.24 14.24
C GLN A 37 -3.43 -10.99 13.00
N GLU A 38 -4.74 -11.13 13.14
CA GLU A 38 -5.77 -11.13 12.12
C GLU A 38 -5.99 -9.73 11.57
N HIS A 39 -6.17 -8.74 12.45
CA HIS A 39 -6.51 -7.37 12.04
C HIS A 39 -5.30 -6.45 12.16
N ARG A 40 -4.82 -5.95 11.02
CA ARG A 40 -3.68 -5.03 10.96
C ARG A 40 -3.93 -3.92 9.96
N ILE A 41 -3.64 -2.69 10.35
CA ILE A 41 -3.73 -1.50 9.51
C ILE A 41 -2.36 -0.83 9.51
N ALA A 42 -1.87 -0.49 8.34
CA ALA A 42 -0.81 0.49 8.16
C ALA A 42 -1.40 1.64 7.34
N GLN A 43 -1.33 2.86 7.85
CA GLN A 43 -1.86 4.04 7.17
C GLN A 43 -0.83 5.15 7.18
N ALA A 44 -0.61 5.79 6.03
CA ALA A 44 0.34 6.87 5.90
C ALA A 44 -0.18 8.00 5.02
N VAL A 45 0.33 9.20 5.31
CA VAL A 45 0.30 10.35 4.42
C VAL A 45 1.74 10.75 4.11
N LEU A 46 2.02 10.96 2.82
CA LEU A 46 3.35 11.31 2.33
C LEU A 46 3.26 12.67 1.63
N ALA A 47 3.99 13.65 2.14
CA ALA A 47 4.07 14.99 1.57
C ALA A 47 5.25 15.11 0.59
N PHE A 48 5.04 15.86 -0.48
CA PHE A 48 6.04 16.17 -1.50
C PHE A 48 6.21 17.69 -1.63
N PRO A 49 7.28 18.17 -2.31
CA PRO A 49 7.54 19.61 -2.43
C PRO A 49 6.39 20.39 -3.08
N ASP A 50 5.73 19.79 -4.07
CA ASP A 50 4.63 20.40 -4.82
C ASP A 50 3.68 19.33 -5.39
N PRO A 51 2.49 19.73 -5.90
CA PRO A 51 1.53 18.80 -6.48
C PRO A 51 2.06 18.00 -7.68
N ALA A 52 2.94 18.57 -8.50
CA ALA A 52 3.49 17.88 -9.67
C ALA A 52 4.47 16.78 -9.24
N ALA A 53 5.25 17.01 -8.19
CA ALA A 53 6.12 16.00 -7.58
C ALA A 53 5.32 14.84 -7.00
N ALA A 54 4.24 15.14 -6.26
CA ALA A 54 3.33 14.12 -5.74
C ALA A 54 2.68 13.32 -6.87
N GLN A 55 2.18 13.99 -7.92
CA GLN A 55 1.58 13.33 -9.09
C GLN A 55 2.54 12.34 -9.76
N ARG A 56 3.80 12.75 -10.01
CA ARG A 56 4.81 11.86 -10.61
C ARG A 56 5.03 10.58 -9.80
N ILE A 57 5.12 10.71 -8.48
CA ILE A 57 5.31 9.54 -7.60
C ILE A 57 4.05 8.70 -7.51
N TYR A 58 2.87 9.33 -7.45
CA TYR A 58 1.59 8.62 -7.48
C TYR A 58 1.43 7.80 -8.76
N ASP A 59 1.67 8.40 -9.92
CA ASP A 59 1.59 7.72 -11.22
C ASP A 59 2.58 6.56 -11.31
N LYS A 60 3.80 6.74 -10.78
CA LYS A 60 4.78 5.66 -10.69
C LYS A 60 4.26 4.51 -9.83
N LEU A 61 3.72 4.79 -8.64
CA LEU A 61 3.21 3.75 -7.74
C LEU A 61 2.02 3.00 -8.36
N VAL A 62 1.11 3.71 -9.01
CA VAL A 62 0.01 3.10 -9.77
C VAL A 62 0.55 2.26 -10.93
N GLY A 63 1.57 2.74 -11.64
CA GLY A 63 2.27 1.99 -12.68
C GLY A 63 2.90 0.70 -12.15
N ASP A 64 3.60 0.77 -11.01
CA ASP A 64 4.21 -0.39 -10.35
C ASP A 64 3.14 -1.42 -9.96
N TRP A 65 1.99 -0.97 -9.42
CA TRP A 65 0.87 -1.86 -9.08
C TRP A 65 0.32 -2.58 -10.32
N ASN A 66 0.16 -1.86 -11.43
CA ASN A 66 -0.30 -2.44 -12.69
C ASN A 66 0.72 -3.42 -13.29
N ALA A 67 2.01 -3.11 -13.21
CA ALA A 67 3.08 -3.99 -13.68
C ALA A 67 3.16 -5.29 -12.86
N CYS A 68 2.72 -5.26 -11.60
CA CYS A 68 2.76 -6.38 -10.67
C CYS A 68 1.43 -7.13 -10.53
N GLN A 69 0.42 -6.78 -11.32
CA GLN A 69 -0.85 -7.48 -11.27
C GLN A 69 -0.68 -8.97 -11.58
N ASN A 70 -1.47 -9.81 -10.92
CA ASN A 70 -1.49 -11.27 -11.10
C ASN A 70 -0.12 -11.93 -10.95
N THR A 71 0.77 -11.31 -10.18
CA THR A 71 2.12 -11.80 -9.90
C THR A 71 2.20 -12.32 -8.47
N ARG A 72 2.97 -13.38 -8.28
CA ARG A 72 3.39 -13.85 -6.97
C ARG A 72 4.66 -13.12 -6.58
N ALA A 73 4.65 -12.47 -5.43
CA ALA A 73 5.80 -11.75 -4.92
C ALA A 73 6.14 -12.17 -3.49
N GLU A 74 7.43 -12.18 -3.18
CA GLU A 74 7.96 -12.40 -1.84
C GLU A 74 8.48 -11.09 -1.26
N PHE A 75 8.05 -10.78 -0.05
CA PHE A 75 8.46 -9.60 0.70
C PHE A 75 9.24 -10.03 1.93
N SER A 76 10.49 -9.62 2.04
CA SER A 76 11.40 -10.08 3.09
C SER A 76 11.91 -8.93 3.95
N TYR A 77 11.81 -9.07 5.27
CA TYR A 77 12.29 -8.09 6.25
C TYR A 77 12.81 -8.78 7.51
N GLN A 78 14.04 -8.45 7.92
CA GLN A 78 14.67 -8.95 9.15
C GLN A 78 14.58 -10.48 9.36
N GLY A 79 14.80 -11.24 8.29
CA GLY A 79 14.78 -12.72 8.33
C GLY A 79 13.38 -13.35 8.28
N ALA A 80 12.31 -12.55 8.27
CA ALA A 80 10.96 -13.01 7.96
C ALA A 80 10.63 -12.73 6.49
N SER A 81 9.93 -13.65 5.84
CA SER A 81 9.38 -13.43 4.50
C SER A 81 7.88 -13.73 4.44
N THR A 82 7.20 -13.04 3.53
CA THR A 82 5.78 -13.26 3.24
C THR A 82 5.59 -13.32 1.74
N THR A 83 5.10 -14.45 1.23
CA THR A 83 4.66 -14.57 -0.15
C THR A 83 3.21 -14.09 -0.25
N VAL A 84 2.93 -13.23 -1.23
CA VAL A 84 1.59 -12.74 -1.55
C VAL A 84 1.28 -12.94 -3.03
N ASP A 85 0.02 -13.27 -3.31
CA ASP A 85 -0.55 -13.05 -4.63
C ASP A 85 -1.06 -11.61 -4.74
N ILE A 86 -0.47 -10.87 -5.68
CA ILE A 86 -0.91 -9.52 -6.04
C ILE A 86 -2.04 -9.68 -7.07
N LYS A 87 -3.22 -9.14 -6.79
CA LYS A 87 -4.36 -9.18 -7.72
C LYS A 87 -4.33 -7.99 -8.67
N THR A 88 -5.24 -7.98 -9.65
CA THR A 88 -5.44 -6.82 -10.51
C THR A 88 -5.88 -5.59 -9.70
N PRO A 89 -5.20 -4.43 -9.83
CA PRO A 89 -5.66 -3.17 -9.26
C PRO A 89 -7.07 -2.81 -9.72
N ARG A 90 -7.87 -2.22 -8.83
CA ARG A 90 -9.26 -1.83 -9.11
C ARG A 90 -9.51 -0.39 -8.64
N PRO A 91 -9.38 0.62 -9.52
CA PRO A 91 -9.75 1.98 -9.17
C PRO A 91 -11.25 2.09 -8.86
N ILE A 92 -11.59 2.78 -7.78
CA ILE A 92 -12.98 3.10 -7.40
C ILE A 92 -13.07 4.62 -7.24
N GLY A 93 -13.55 5.28 -8.28
CA GLY A 93 -13.49 6.74 -8.37
C GLY A 93 -12.04 7.21 -8.44
N ASP A 94 -11.64 8.04 -7.49
CA ASP A 94 -10.32 8.65 -7.37
C ASP A 94 -9.35 7.88 -6.45
N ILE A 95 -9.76 6.70 -5.97
CA ILE A 95 -8.94 5.85 -5.10
C ILE A 95 -8.54 4.59 -5.88
N ASN A 96 -7.23 4.36 -6.02
CA ASN A 96 -6.69 3.12 -6.51
C ASN A 96 -6.71 2.07 -5.40
N THR A 97 -7.32 0.90 -5.61
CA THR A 97 -7.26 -0.21 -4.66
C THR A 97 -6.50 -1.40 -5.23
N LEU A 98 -5.90 -2.19 -4.36
CA LEU A 98 -5.18 -3.39 -4.73
C LEU A 98 -5.37 -4.48 -3.67
N MET A 99 -5.82 -5.65 -4.09
CA MET A 99 -5.95 -6.81 -3.20
C MET A 99 -4.65 -7.62 -3.20
N LEU A 100 -4.19 -7.98 -2.01
CA LEU A 100 -3.06 -8.85 -1.75
C LEU A 100 -3.57 -10.07 -0.98
N VAL A 101 -3.17 -11.27 -1.39
CA VAL A 101 -3.50 -12.52 -0.69
C VAL A 101 -2.22 -13.16 -0.17
N PRO A 102 -1.88 -12.97 1.12
CA PRO A 102 -0.75 -13.63 1.76
C PRO A 102 -0.90 -15.16 1.76
N THR A 103 -0.08 -15.86 0.98
CA THR A 103 -0.15 -17.33 0.88
C THR A 103 0.69 -18.06 1.92
N THR A 104 1.59 -17.37 2.61
CA THR A 104 2.38 -17.90 3.73
C THR A 104 1.94 -17.35 5.09
N SER A 105 0.77 -16.69 5.15
CA SER A 105 0.28 -16.17 6.43
C SER A 105 -0.09 -17.30 7.39
N PRO A 106 0.26 -17.19 8.68
CA PRO A 106 -0.23 -18.12 9.69
C PRO A 106 -1.71 -17.92 10.04
N VAL A 107 -2.33 -16.83 9.57
CA VAL A 107 -3.76 -16.54 9.79
C VAL A 107 -4.58 -17.13 8.62
N PRO A 108 -5.47 -18.11 8.88
CA PRO A 108 -6.29 -18.70 7.84
C PRO A 108 -7.16 -17.67 7.12
N GLY A 109 -7.17 -17.71 5.79
CA GLY A 109 -7.99 -16.82 4.97
C GLY A 109 -7.56 -15.35 4.96
N GLN A 110 -6.36 -15.03 5.47
CA GLN A 110 -5.88 -13.66 5.53
C GLN A 110 -5.85 -13.02 4.15
N GLN A 111 -6.44 -11.83 4.07
CA GLN A 111 -6.43 -10.98 2.89
C GLN A 111 -5.98 -9.58 3.32
N CYS A 112 -5.40 -8.83 2.38
CA CYS A 112 -5.11 -7.44 2.61
C CYS A 112 -5.58 -6.57 1.44
N GLU A 113 -6.21 -5.45 1.74
CA GLU A 113 -6.58 -4.46 0.76
C GLU A 113 -5.70 -3.21 0.94
N ARG A 114 -5.11 -2.77 -0.16
CA ARG A 114 -4.45 -1.47 -0.28
C ARG A 114 -5.44 -0.44 -0.82
N GLY A 115 -5.27 0.81 -0.39
CA GLY A 115 -5.94 1.96 -0.99
C GLY A 115 -4.97 3.14 -1.11
N MET A 116 -4.93 3.78 -2.28
CA MET A 116 -4.06 4.94 -2.54
C MET A 116 -4.82 6.09 -3.21
N ALA A 117 -4.67 7.29 -2.66
CA ALA A 117 -5.26 8.52 -3.19
C ALA A 117 -4.23 9.65 -3.24
N LEU A 118 -4.46 10.62 -4.12
CA LEU A 118 -3.66 11.84 -4.24
C LEU A 118 -4.52 13.06 -3.91
N ARG A 119 -3.97 13.99 -3.12
CA ARG A 119 -4.59 15.27 -2.72
C ARG A 119 -3.52 16.36 -2.69
N GLY A 120 -3.56 17.29 -3.65
CA GLY A 120 -2.53 18.32 -3.77
C GLY A 120 -1.13 17.72 -3.87
N ASN A 121 -0.26 18.05 -2.91
CA ASN A 121 1.10 17.52 -2.79
C ASN A 121 1.22 16.32 -1.83
N VAL A 122 0.11 15.65 -1.50
CA VAL A 122 0.07 14.56 -0.51
C VAL A 122 -0.50 13.28 -1.10
N ILE A 123 0.23 12.18 -0.94
CA ILE A 123 -0.25 10.83 -1.22
C ILE A 123 -0.77 10.21 0.08
N VAL A 124 -1.99 9.68 0.05
CA VAL A 124 -2.55 8.82 1.10
C VAL A 124 -2.33 7.36 0.68
N ASP A 125 -1.69 6.56 1.51
CA ASP A 125 -1.44 5.13 1.26
C ASP A 125 -1.79 4.29 2.49
N VAL A 126 -2.69 3.33 2.29
CA VAL A 126 -3.24 2.49 3.34
C VAL A 126 -3.12 1.03 2.95
N ARG A 127 -2.87 0.18 3.93
CA ARG A 127 -2.96 -1.27 3.86
C ARG A 127 -3.74 -1.80 5.06
N VAL A 128 -4.80 -2.54 4.80
CA VAL A 128 -5.60 -3.21 5.84
C VAL A 128 -5.53 -4.69 5.60
N CYS A 129 -5.38 -5.50 6.65
CA CYS A 129 -5.43 -6.95 6.60
C CYS A 129 -6.47 -7.50 7.56
N SER A 130 -7.19 -8.52 7.11
CA SER A 130 -8.18 -9.29 7.88
C SER A 130 -8.57 -10.55 7.09
N PRO A 131 -9.05 -11.61 7.75
CA PRO A 131 -9.68 -12.74 7.05
C PRO A 131 -10.89 -12.32 6.18
N THR A 132 -11.53 -11.20 6.51
CA THR A 132 -12.70 -10.64 5.81
C THR A 132 -12.50 -9.16 5.49
N VAL A 133 -11.39 -8.81 4.83
CA VAL A 133 -10.98 -7.41 4.63
C VAL A 133 -11.99 -6.54 3.88
N GLY A 134 -12.77 -7.12 2.95
CA GLY A 134 -13.78 -6.39 2.18
C GLY A 134 -13.20 -5.14 1.50
N SER A 135 -13.81 -3.98 1.74
CA SER A 135 -13.41 -2.67 1.23
C SER A 135 -12.81 -1.75 2.32
N ALA A 136 -12.23 -2.32 3.37
CA ALA A 136 -11.70 -1.56 4.51
C ALA A 136 -10.52 -0.66 4.13
N GLY A 137 -9.64 -1.12 3.23
CA GLY A 137 -8.52 -0.33 2.70
C GLY A 137 -9.03 0.89 1.95
N TYR A 138 -9.98 0.71 1.04
CA TYR A 138 -10.67 1.81 0.37
C TYR A 138 -11.29 2.81 1.35
N SER A 139 -12.04 2.31 2.34
CA SER A 139 -12.83 3.15 3.24
C SER A 139 -11.94 4.02 4.13
N ILE A 140 -10.84 3.46 4.63
CA ILE A 140 -9.87 4.21 5.44
C ILE A 140 -9.10 5.21 4.56
N THR A 141 -8.66 4.83 3.35
CA THR A 141 -8.03 5.77 2.42
C THR A 141 -8.93 6.97 2.15
N ARG A 142 -10.22 6.74 1.89
CA ARG A 142 -11.21 7.81 1.67
C ARG A 142 -11.31 8.73 2.88
N ALA A 143 -11.51 8.17 4.07
CA ALA A 143 -11.65 8.95 5.29
C ALA A 143 -10.41 9.82 5.62
N ILE A 144 -9.21 9.37 5.24
CA ILE A 144 -7.98 10.18 5.37
C ILE A 144 -7.93 11.22 4.26
N ALA A 145 -8.17 10.83 3.01
CA ALA A 145 -8.10 11.71 1.85
C ALA A 145 -9.10 12.87 1.93
N ASP A 146 -10.27 12.68 2.54
CA ASP A 146 -11.27 13.73 2.75
C ASP A 146 -10.82 14.77 3.80
N LYS A 147 -9.80 14.47 4.60
CA LYS A 147 -9.20 15.41 5.57
C LYS A 147 -7.99 16.17 5.02
N VAL A 148 -7.44 15.73 3.88
CA VAL A 148 -6.32 16.40 3.21
C VAL A 148 -6.90 17.40 2.22
N ARG A 149 -6.67 18.70 2.49
CA ARG A 149 -7.19 19.82 1.69
C ARG A 149 -6.13 20.34 0.73
#